data_AF-A0A158QKX3-F1
#
_entry.id   AF-A0A158QKX3-F1
#
_cell.length_a   1.000
_cell.length_b   1.000
_cell.length_c   1.000
_cell.angle_alpha   90.00
_cell.angle_beta   90.00
_cell.angle_gamma   90.00
#
_symmetry.space_group_name_H-M   'P 1'
#
loop_
_entity.id
_entity.type
_entity.pdbx_description
1 polymer ?
#
loop_
_entity_poly.entity_id
_entity_poly.type
_entity_poly.pdbx_seq_one_letter_code
_entity_poly.pdbx_strand_id
1 'polypeptide(L)'
;MPSTSTSSTISAPNHSSTSSSAQPTCATECPVQRISPMYSSLINPVVSLQPSRRVKTLYACTPDHESELSFQPGQIITNVYESKEEGWLVGTLNGKTGLIPCNYVEPLP
;
A
#
# COMPACT_ATOMS: atom_id res chain seq x y z
N MET A 1 25.73 -45.31 -29.18
CA MET A 1 25.07 -44.83 -30.42
C MET A 1 24.59 -46.05 -31.20
N PRO A 2 23.45 -46.05 -31.93
CA PRO A 2 22.86 -44.92 -32.67
C PRO A 2 21.40 -44.58 -32.34
N SER A 3 20.96 -43.51 -33.00
CA SER A 3 19.69 -42.76 -32.89
C SER A 3 18.68 -43.12 -33.99
N THR A 4 17.39 -42.81 -33.79
CA THR A 4 16.41 -42.11 -34.68
C THR A 4 14.99 -42.40 -34.16
N SER A 5 14.18 -41.45 -33.70
CA SER A 5 13.47 -40.30 -34.32
C SER A 5 12.13 -40.66 -34.98
N THR A 6 11.03 -40.12 -34.44
CA THR A 6 9.86 -39.44 -35.11
C THR A 6 8.70 -39.29 -34.09
N SER A 7 8.38 -38.08 -33.63
CA SER A 7 7.39 -37.08 -34.13
C SER A 7 5.96 -37.22 -33.59
N SER A 8 5.50 -36.22 -32.83
CA SER A 8 4.14 -35.61 -32.82
C SER A 8 4.13 -34.46 -31.80
N THR A 9 4.19 -33.19 -32.23
CA THR A 9 3.07 -32.26 -32.53
C THR A 9 2.54 -31.49 -31.30
N ILE A 10 2.98 -30.23 -31.21
CA ILE A 10 2.28 -28.97 -30.87
C ILE A 10 1.24 -29.00 -29.72
N SER A 11 1.51 -28.23 -28.66
CA SER A 11 0.55 -27.25 -28.10
C SER A 11 1.23 -26.35 -27.06
N ALA A 12 1.46 -25.09 -27.44
CA ALA A 12 1.49 -23.99 -26.50
C ALA A 12 0.19 -23.20 -26.67
N PRO A 13 -0.41 -22.75 -25.57
CA PRO A 13 -0.90 -21.39 -25.54
C PRO A 13 -0.33 -20.63 -24.33
N ASN A 14 0.25 -19.47 -24.64
CA ASN A 14 0.36 -18.34 -23.72
C ASN A 14 -1.03 -18.01 -23.17
N HIS A 15 -1.18 -17.72 -21.88
CA HIS A 15 -2.03 -16.63 -21.39
C HIS A 15 -1.79 -16.37 -19.89
N SER A 16 -1.04 -15.29 -19.63
CA SER A 16 -1.39 -14.20 -18.71
C SER A 16 -2.25 -14.56 -17.48
N SER A 17 -1.62 -14.70 -16.32
CA SER A 17 -2.32 -14.52 -15.04
C SER A 17 -2.48 -13.02 -14.77
N THR A 18 -3.48 -12.41 -15.40
CA THR A 18 -4.05 -11.13 -14.98
C THR A 18 -5.48 -11.39 -14.54
N SER A 19 -5.72 -11.26 -13.24
CA SER A 19 -7.05 -11.06 -12.67
C SER A 19 -6.85 -10.59 -11.22
N SER A 20 -7.51 -9.58 -10.67
CA SER A 20 -8.34 -8.48 -11.17
C SER A 20 -8.51 -7.58 -9.95
N SER A 21 -8.49 -6.27 -10.11
CA SER A 21 -9.37 -5.40 -9.33
C SER A 21 -9.48 -4.06 -10.06
N ALA A 22 -10.72 -3.69 -10.31
CA ALA A 22 -11.16 -2.62 -11.18
C ALA A 22 -10.40 -1.30 -10.99
N GLN A 23 -10.07 -0.63 -12.10
CA GLN A 23 -10.08 0.83 -12.13
C GLN A 23 -10.90 1.31 -13.32
N PRO A 24 -11.97 2.09 -13.10
CA PRO A 24 -12.71 2.72 -14.17
C PRO A 24 -11.91 3.87 -14.80
N THR A 25 -12.16 3.99 -16.10
CA THR A 25 -11.96 5.07 -17.06
C THR A 25 -11.50 6.46 -16.58
N CYS A 26 -10.62 7.03 -17.40
CA CYS A 26 -10.37 8.46 -17.65
C CYS A 26 -11.15 9.47 -16.79
N ALA A 27 -10.45 10.14 -15.88
CA ALA A 27 -10.85 11.45 -15.36
C ALA A 27 -9.61 12.35 -15.25
N THR A 28 -9.66 13.45 -16.00
CA THR A 28 -8.85 14.65 -15.81
C THR A 28 -9.27 15.31 -14.50
N GLU A 29 -8.67 14.96 -13.36
CA GLU A 29 -8.97 15.65 -12.09
C GLU A 29 -7.73 15.79 -11.19
N CYS A 30 -7.36 17.07 -11.00
CA CYS A 30 -6.76 17.75 -9.85
C CYS A 30 -5.51 17.14 -9.15
N PRO A 31 -4.39 17.89 -9.05
CA PRO A 31 -3.26 17.52 -8.20
C PRO A 31 -3.61 17.79 -6.73
N VAL A 32 -4.43 16.93 -6.14
CA VAL A 32 -4.52 16.78 -4.69
C VAL A 32 -4.05 15.36 -4.40
N GLN A 33 -2.94 15.24 -3.65
CA GLN A 33 -2.28 13.98 -3.29
C GLN A 33 -3.28 12.82 -3.16
N ARG A 34 -3.26 11.93 -4.17
CA ARG A 34 -4.10 10.73 -4.22
C ARG A 34 -3.70 9.78 -3.09
N ILE A 35 -4.35 9.93 -1.95
CA ILE A 35 -4.59 8.77 -1.09
C ILE A 35 -5.42 7.81 -1.96
N SER A 36 -4.91 6.61 -2.21
CA SER A 36 -5.64 5.63 -3.04
C SER A 36 -7.06 5.44 -2.49
N PRO A 37 -8.09 5.28 -3.34
CA PRO A 37 -9.48 5.15 -2.90
C PRO A 37 -9.73 3.95 -1.97
N MET A 38 -8.78 3.02 -1.87
CA MET A 38 -8.79 1.95 -0.87
C MET A 38 -8.55 2.45 0.56
N TYR A 39 -7.72 3.48 0.75
CA TYR A 39 -7.33 3.98 2.07
C TYR A 39 -8.19 5.15 2.55
N SER A 40 -9.01 5.77 1.69
CA SER A 40 -9.99 6.79 2.10
C SER A 40 -11.04 6.23 3.08
N SER A 41 -11.32 4.93 3.01
CA SER A 41 -12.20 4.24 3.95
C SER A 41 -11.63 4.16 5.37
N LEU A 42 -10.30 4.26 5.53
CA LEU A 42 -9.60 4.14 6.80
C LEU A 42 -9.42 5.47 7.53
N ILE A 43 -9.63 6.61 6.86
CA ILE A 43 -9.34 7.94 7.41
C ILE A 43 -10.63 8.64 7.81
N ASN A 44 -10.61 9.39 8.92
CA ASN A 44 -11.69 10.28 9.28
C ASN A 44 -11.71 11.51 8.36
N PRO A 45 -12.73 11.69 7.49
CA PRO A 45 -12.73 12.75 6.48
C PRO A 45 -12.80 14.16 7.09
N VAL A 46 -13.30 14.27 8.33
CA VAL A 46 -13.38 15.54 9.07
C VAL A 46 -12.02 16.03 9.59
N VAL A 47 -11.04 15.13 9.74
CA VAL A 47 -9.71 15.43 10.32
C VAL A 47 -8.63 15.63 9.25
N SER A 48 -8.91 15.26 8.00
CA SER A 48 -7.93 15.20 6.90
C SER A 48 -7.40 16.55 6.39
N LEU A 49 -7.72 17.66 7.05
CA LEU A 49 -7.23 19.00 6.72
C LEU A 49 -5.91 19.37 7.43
N GLN A 50 -5.36 18.49 8.27
CA GLN A 50 -4.10 18.78 8.95
C GLN A 50 -2.90 18.72 7.98
N PRO A 51 -1.95 19.66 8.08
CA PRO A 51 -0.75 19.68 7.25
C PRO A 51 0.01 18.36 7.40
N SER A 52 0.58 17.87 6.30
CA SER A 52 1.25 16.57 6.16
C SER A 52 2.10 16.19 7.38
N ARG A 53 1.48 15.51 8.36
CA ARG A 53 2.15 15.06 9.57
C ARG A 53 3.15 13.99 9.17
N ARG A 54 4.33 14.07 9.78
CA ARG A 54 5.35 13.03 9.67
C ARG A 54 5.57 12.42 11.02
N VAL A 55 5.83 11.14 11.02
CA VAL A 55 6.17 10.40 12.23
C VAL A 55 7.42 9.58 11.96
N LYS A 56 8.22 9.39 13.00
CA LYS A 56 9.36 8.49 12.98
C LYS A 56 9.00 7.21 13.70
N THR A 57 9.32 6.07 13.11
CA THR A 57 9.07 4.77 13.70
C THR A 57 10.08 4.51 14.83
N LEU A 58 9.59 4.02 15.96
CA LEU A 58 10.40 3.69 17.14
C LEU A 58 10.74 2.19 17.18
N TYR A 59 9.84 1.36 16.65
CA TYR A 59 9.96 -0.10 16.62
C TYR A 59 9.75 -0.64 15.20
N ALA A 60 10.14 -1.89 14.97
CA ALA A 60 9.81 -2.59 13.73
C ALA A 60 8.36 -3.09 13.78
N CYS A 61 7.67 -3.01 12.65
CA CYS A 61 6.35 -3.61 12.45
C CYS A 61 6.42 -4.59 11.28
N THR A 62 6.10 -5.85 11.58
CA THR A 62 5.82 -6.88 10.58
C THR A 62 4.29 -6.95 10.47
N PRO A 63 3.70 -6.61 9.33
CA PRO A 63 2.25 -6.54 9.20
C PRO A 63 1.64 -7.93 9.32
N ASP A 64 0.65 -8.08 10.19
CA ASP A 64 -0.19 -9.28 10.26
C ASP A 64 -1.32 -9.22 9.22
N HIS A 65 -1.81 -8.01 8.91
CA HIS A 65 -2.84 -7.75 7.91
C HIS A 65 -2.32 -6.91 6.72
N GLU A 66 -2.95 -7.08 5.54
CA GLU A 66 -2.60 -6.31 4.33
C GLU A 66 -2.85 -4.81 4.46
N SER A 67 -3.70 -4.42 5.42
CA SER A 67 -3.98 -3.04 5.75
C SER A 67 -2.86 -2.38 6.57
N GLU A 68 -1.95 -3.15 7.18
CA GLU A 68 -0.87 -2.64 8.03
C GLU A 68 0.40 -2.32 7.24
N LEU A 69 1.15 -1.36 7.76
CA LEU A 69 2.37 -0.88 7.12
C LEU A 69 3.61 -1.57 7.70
N SER A 70 4.41 -2.20 6.85
CA SER A 70 5.71 -2.75 7.27
C SER A 70 6.78 -1.67 7.34
N PHE A 71 7.44 -1.56 8.48
CA PHE A 71 8.53 -0.60 8.69
C PHE A 71 9.56 -1.09 9.70
N GLN A 72 10.75 -0.51 9.61
CA GLN A 72 11.87 -0.67 10.55
C GLN A 72 11.97 0.55 11.46
N PRO A 73 12.59 0.46 12.65
CA PRO A 73 12.81 1.60 13.51
C PRO A 73 13.68 2.66 12.82
N GLY A 74 13.36 3.94 13.04
CA GLY A 74 14.04 5.09 12.46
C GLY A 74 13.57 5.53 11.07
N GLN A 75 12.54 4.87 10.51
CA GLN A 75 11.96 5.26 9.23
C GLN A 75 10.97 6.42 9.40
N ILE A 76 10.89 7.27 8.37
CA ILE A 76 9.99 8.43 8.36
C ILE A 76 8.77 8.11 7.52
N ILE A 77 7.61 8.06 8.17
CA ILE A 77 6.33 7.92 7.50
C ILE A 77 5.76 9.31 7.27
N THR A 78 5.25 9.52 6.05
CA THR A 78 4.71 10.81 5.58
C THR A 78 3.23 10.70 5.30
N ASN A 79 2.55 11.83 5.09
CA ASN A 79 1.11 11.84 4.81
C ASN A 79 0.32 11.10 5.90
N VAL A 80 0.64 11.39 7.17
CA VAL A 80 0.07 10.70 8.32
C VAL A 80 -1.23 11.38 8.75
N TYR A 81 -2.28 10.59 8.91
CA TYR A 81 -3.62 10.99 9.31
C TYR A 81 -4.14 10.12 10.45
N GLU A 82 -5.12 10.61 11.20
CA GLU A 82 -5.83 9.77 12.18
C GLU A 82 -6.72 8.75 11.45
N SER A 83 -6.61 7.49 11.85
CA SER A 83 -7.48 6.44 11.36
C SER A 83 -8.88 6.59 11.97
N LYS A 84 -9.87 5.92 11.36
CA LYS A 84 -11.18 5.66 11.99
C LYS A 84 -11.06 4.71 13.18
N GLU A 85 -10.03 3.88 13.18
CA GLU A 85 -9.75 2.95 14.26
C GLU A 85 -8.94 3.64 15.36
N GLU A 86 -9.44 3.60 16.58
CA GLU A 86 -8.79 4.22 17.73
C GLU A 86 -7.41 3.57 17.97
N GLY A 87 -6.38 4.40 18.17
CA GLY A 87 -5.01 3.92 18.37
C GLY A 87 -4.24 3.62 17.08
N TRP A 88 -4.83 3.87 15.91
CA TRP A 88 -4.17 3.71 14.62
C TRP A 88 -4.05 5.02 13.84
N LEU A 89 -2.98 5.12 13.07
CA LEU A 89 -2.75 6.17 12.08
C LEU A 89 -2.74 5.56 10.68
N VAL A 90 -3.10 6.35 9.68
CA VAL A 90 -2.89 6.00 8.27
C VAL A 90 -1.73 6.83 7.76
N GLY A 91 -0.73 6.22 7.16
CA GLY A 91 0.41 6.95 6.62
C GLY A 91 1.03 6.27 5.41
N THR A 92 1.93 6.98 4.74
CA THR A 92 2.60 6.54 3.51
C THR A 92 4.11 6.43 3.72
N LEU A 93 4.65 5.25 3.42
CA LEU A 93 6.07 4.93 3.45
C LEU A 93 6.44 4.15 2.18
N ASN A 94 7.48 4.58 1.48
CA ASN A 94 7.96 3.93 0.25
C ASN A 94 6.85 3.73 -0.81
N GLY A 95 5.92 4.67 -0.92
CA GLY A 95 4.77 4.60 -1.83
C GLY A 95 3.66 3.63 -1.41
N LYS A 96 3.81 2.94 -0.27
CA LYS A 96 2.77 2.12 0.34
C LYS A 96 2.06 2.91 1.42
N THR A 97 0.73 2.85 1.41
CA THR A 97 -0.11 3.46 2.45
C THR A 97 -0.73 2.35 3.27
N GLY A 98 -0.92 2.57 4.57
CA GLY A 98 -1.42 1.55 5.48
C GLY A 98 -1.56 2.06 6.92
N LEU A 99 -2.04 1.18 7.78
CA LEU A 99 -2.25 1.38 9.20
C LEU A 99 -0.93 1.28 9.97
N ILE A 100 -0.79 2.17 10.95
CA ILE A 100 0.40 2.34 11.78
C ILE A 100 -0.07 2.44 13.23
N PRO A 101 0.44 1.60 14.13
CA PRO A 101 0.12 1.70 15.55
C PRO A 101 0.64 3.04 16.10
N CYS A 102 -0.22 3.84 16.76
CA CYS A 102 0.16 5.14 17.33
C CYS A 102 1.33 5.02 18.32
N ASN A 103 1.39 3.92 19.06
CA ASN A 103 2.42 3.62 20.06
C ASN A 103 3.78 3.23 19.45
N TYR A 104 3.84 2.97 18.14
CA TYR A 104 5.07 2.56 17.45
C TYR A 104 5.81 3.72 16.80
N VAL A 105 5.27 4.92 16.91
CA VAL A 105 5.79 6.11 16.22
C VAL A 105 5.83 7.32 17.14
N GLU A 106 6.79 8.20 16.87
CA GLU A 106 6.87 9.52 17.47
C GLU A 106 6.54 10.59 16.41
N PRO A 107 5.71 11.59 16.73
CA PRO A 107 5.50 12.72 15.83
C PRO A 107 6.79 13.53 15.68
N LEU A 108 7.10 13.91 14.46
CA LEU A 108 8.22 14.80 14.17
C LEU A 108 7.76 16.28 14.19
N PRO A 109 8.59 17.19 14.74
CA PRO A 109 8.35 18.63 14.67
C PRO A 109 8.44 19.18 13.24
#